data_AF-A0A7Y4ZF95-F1
#
_entry.id   AF-A0A7Y4ZF95-F1
#
_cell.length_a   1.000
_cell.length_b   1.000
_cell.length_c   1.000
_cell.angle_alpha   90.00
_cell.angle_beta   90.00
_cell.angle_gamma   90.00
#
_symmetry.space_group_name_H-M   'P 1'
#
loop_
_entity.id
_entity.type
_entity.pdbx_description
1 polymer ?
#
loop_
_entity_poly.entity_id
_entity_poly.type
_entity_poly.pdbx_seq_one_letter_code
_entity_poly.pdbx_strand_id
1 'polypeptide(L)'
;MFRTTTAITALSLLALSTVAGCDKSADKKAEEVAEAQRTANQRSVEAQNEANDKANKAQIEANDTIVKEQNKAAAKADDLNKDLAVKREDLRKSLEKDLASVDKRVIDLRTKVSTAKNTKTPKADLEAAIKDVQGQSDALKKSISNVAATTADSFEATKTNLETQVSALAKSLDDIEKKV
;
A
#
# COMPACT_ATOMS: atom_id res chain seq x y z
N MET A 1 -13.59 2.93 -22.30
CA MET A 1 -13.93 3.13 -23.72
C MET A 1 -15.42 2.85 -23.91
N PHE A 2 -16.26 3.89 -23.90
CA PHE A 2 -17.67 3.76 -24.27
C PHE A 2 -17.89 4.61 -25.53
N ARG A 3 -18.20 3.92 -26.63
CA ARG A 3 -18.64 4.52 -27.90
C ARG A 3 -20.17 4.53 -27.89
N THR A 4 -20.79 5.69 -27.99
CA THR A 4 -22.21 5.81 -28.35
C THR A 4 -22.35 6.76 -29.53
N THR A 5 -22.59 6.15 -30.68
CA THR A 5 -22.95 6.79 -31.95
C THR A 5 -24.46 6.90 -31.98
N THR A 6 -25.02 8.11 -31.98
CA THR A 6 -26.44 8.32 -32.30
C THR A 6 -26.57 9.48 -33.27
N ALA A 7 -26.76 9.14 -34.54
CA ALA A 7 -27.15 10.05 -35.60
C ALA A 7 -28.64 10.39 -35.43
N ILE A 8 -29.01 11.68 -35.50
CA ILE A 8 -30.38 12.10 -35.78
C ILE A 8 -30.32 13.05 -36.98
N THR A 9 -30.57 12.47 -38.15
CA THR A 9 -30.86 13.17 -39.40
C THR A 9 -32.37 13.22 -39.54
N ALA A 10 -32.98 14.40 -39.47
CA ALA A 10 -34.39 14.60 -39.84
C ALA A 10 -34.50 15.85 -40.71
N LEU A 11 -34.59 15.56 -42.00
CA LEU A 11 -34.87 16.44 -43.13
C LEU A 11 -36.38 16.69 -43.20
N SER A 12 -36.80 17.96 -43.25
CA SER A 12 -38.13 18.31 -43.80
C SER A 12 -38.10 19.71 -44.40
N LEU A 13 -37.75 19.74 -45.69
CA LEU A 13 -38.07 20.82 -46.62
C LEU A 13 -39.60 20.90 -46.75
N LEU A 14 -40.18 22.07 -46.50
CA LEU A 14 -41.55 22.42 -46.88
C LEU A 14 -41.49 23.71 -47.70
N ALA A 15 -41.59 23.55 -49.02
CA ALA A 15 -41.89 24.62 -49.96
C ALA A 15 -43.40 24.64 -50.21
N LEU A 16 -44.03 25.82 -50.22
CA LEU A 16 -45.23 26.09 -51.03
C LEU A 16 -45.55 27.60 -51.10
N SER A 17 -45.35 28.12 -52.31
CA SER A 17 -46.18 29.02 -53.12
C SER A 17 -46.74 30.35 -52.57
N THR A 18 -46.37 31.37 -53.33
CA THR A 18 -46.88 32.73 -53.48
C THR A 18 -48.40 32.86 -53.59
N VAL A 19 -48.99 33.73 -52.76
CA VAL A 19 -50.24 34.45 -53.06
C VAL A 19 -49.94 35.96 -52.95
N ALA A 20 -50.08 36.65 -54.08
CA ALA A 20 -49.98 38.10 -54.18
C ALA A 20 -51.25 38.74 -53.60
N GLY A 21 -51.08 39.50 -52.52
CA GLY A 21 -52.14 40.28 -51.86
C GLY A 21 -52.07 40.18 -50.34
N CYS A 22 -51.13 40.88 -49.68
CA CYS A 22 -51.17 41.40 -48.30
C CYS A 22 -49.77 41.90 -47.87
N ASP A 23 -49.34 43.08 -48.33
CA ASP A 23 -48.03 43.69 -48.02
C ASP A 23 -47.77 43.80 -46.51
N LYS A 24 -48.80 44.07 -45.70
CA LYS A 24 -48.68 44.15 -44.23
C LYS A 24 -48.61 42.81 -43.49
N SER A 25 -48.86 41.69 -44.15
CA SER A 25 -48.93 40.37 -43.49
C SER A 25 -47.64 39.54 -43.63
N ALA A 26 -46.87 39.77 -44.70
CA ALA A 26 -45.59 39.11 -44.91
C ALA A 26 -44.51 39.66 -43.98
N ASP A 27 -44.43 40.99 -43.82
CA ASP A 27 -43.48 41.65 -42.94
C ASP A 27 -43.69 41.27 -41.46
N LYS A 28 -44.96 41.26 -41.00
CA LYS A 28 -45.29 40.80 -39.64
C LYS A 28 -44.90 39.34 -39.39
N LYS A 29 -45.14 38.46 -40.37
CA LYS A 29 -44.73 37.05 -40.26
C LYS A 29 -43.20 36.90 -40.27
N ALA A 30 -42.48 37.72 -41.03
CA ALA A 30 -41.02 37.72 -41.03
C ALA A 30 -40.45 38.17 -39.68
N GLU A 31 -41.05 39.19 -39.06
CA GLU A 31 -40.69 39.68 -37.73
C GLU A 31 -40.95 38.63 -36.64
N GLU A 32 -42.12 38.00 -36.63
CA GLU A 32 -42.48 36.91 -35.70
C GLU A 32 -41.52 35.71 -35.83
N VAL A 33 -41.13 35.33 -37.06
CA VAL A 33 -40.16 34.25 -37.30
C VAL A 33 -38.77 34.63 -36.81
N ALA A 34 -38.33 35.87 -37.04
CA ALA A 34 -37.03 36.35 -36.57
C ALA A 34 -36.97 36.41 -35.03
N GLU A 35 -38.05 36.84 -34.37
CA GLU A 35 -38.16 36.83 -32.91
C GLU A 35 -38.15 35.40 -32.36
N ALA A 36 -38.96 34.50 -32.93
CA ALA A 36 -38.97 33.10 -32.53
C ALA A 36 -37.59 32.44 -32.68
N GLN A 37 -36.85 32.75 -33.75
CA GLN A 37 -35.49 32.25 -33.97
C GLN A 37 -34.51 32.82 -32.95
N ARG A 38 -34.61 34.11 -32.60
CA ARG A 38 -33.78 34.73 -31.54
C ARG A 38 -34.04 34.08 -30.19
N THR A 39 -35.31 33.91 -29.80
CA THR A 39 -35.67 33.25 -28.54
C THR A 39 -35.21 31.80 -28.51
N ALA A 40 -35.36 31.05 -29.61
CA ALA A 40 -34.87 29.68 -29.71
C ALA A 40 -33.35 29.59 -29.57
N ASN A 41 -32.61 30.48 -30.24
CA ASN A 41 -31.16 30.56 -30.13
C ASN A 41 -30.72 30.91 -28.70
N GLN A 42 -31.39 31.87 -28.06
CA GLN A 42 -31.10 32.25 -26.68
C GLN A 42 -31.32 31.07 -25.72
N ARG A 43 -32.47 30.39 -25.80
CA ARG A 43 -32.76 29.20 -24.98
C ARG A 43 -31.76 28.06 -25.23
N SER A 44 -31.31 27.89 -26.47
CA SER A 44 -30.27 26.91 -26.80
C SER A 44 -28.93 27.24 -26.13
N VAL A 45 -28.51 28.51 -26.14
CA VAL A 45 -27.27 28.94 -25.50
C VAL A 45 -27.37 28.80 -23.97
N GLU A 46 -28.48 29.22 -23.38
CA GLU A 46 -28.74 29.06 -21.94
C GLU A 46 -28.70 27.59 -21.52
N ALA A 47 -29.36 26.70 -22.28
CA ALA A 47 -29.33 25.27 -22.02
C ALA A 47 -27.93 24.65 -22.17
N GLN A 48 -27.14 25.09 -23.17
CA GLN A 48 -25.75 24.66 -23.34
C GLN A 48 -24.87 25.12 -22.18
N ASN A 49 -25.04 26.37 -21.72
CA ASN A 49 -24.29 26.89 -20.58
C ASN A 49 -24.64 26.14 -19.29
N GLU A 50 -25.93 25.90 -19.02
CA GLU A 50 -26.35 25.12 -17.85
C GLU A 50 -25.83 23.68 -17.90
N ALA A 51 -25.84 23.05 -19.08
CA ALA A 51 -25.28 21.71 -19.26
C ALA A 51 -23.75 21.70 -19.02
N ASN A 52 -23.03 22.69 -19.55
CA ASN A 52 -21.59 22.84 -19.33
C ASN A 52 -21.28 23.09 -17.84
N ASP A 53 -22.05 23.94 -17.16
CA ASP A 53 -21.89 24.21 -15.73
C ASP A 53 -22.12 22.95 -14.88
N LYS A 54 -23.16 22.17 -15.19
CA LYS A 54 -23.42 20.89 -14.52
C LYS A 54 -22.30 19.87 -14.79
N ALA A 55 -21.83 19.78 -16.03
CA ALA A 55 -20.72 18.90 -16.39
C ALA A 55 -19.42 19.30 -15.65
N ASN A 56 -19.11 20.59 -15.59
CA ASN A 56 -17.95 21.12 -14.89
C ASN A 56 -18.03 20.85 -13.38
N LYS A 57 -19.19 21.09 -12.75
CA LYS A 57 -19.40 20.77 -11.33
C LYS A 57 -19.22 19.29 -11.05
N ALA A 58 -19.83 18.42 -11.87
CA ALA A 58 -19.68 16.98 -11.73
C ALA A 58 -18.22 16.53 -11.91
N GLN A 59 -17.47 17.14 -12.84
CA GLN A 59 -16.05 16.85 -13.02
C GLN A 59 -15.21 17.30 -11.82
N ILE A 60 -15.49 18.47 -11.25
CA ILE A 60 -14.80 18.97 -10.05
C ILE A 60 -15.06 18.05 -8.86
N GLU A 61 -16.32 17.66 -8.62
CA GLU A 61 -16.70 16.76 -7.53
C GLU A 61 -16.06 15.36 -7.70
N ALA A 62 -16.03 14.85 -8.92
CA ALA A 62 -15.36 13.59 -9.23
C ALA A 62 -13.84 13.68 -8.97
N ASN A 63 -13.21 14.76 -9.42
CA ASN A 63 -11.77 15.00 -9.17
C ASN A 63 -11.47 15.15 -7.67
N ASP A 64 -12.28 15.89 -6.92
CA ASP A 64 -12.15 16.03 -5.47
C ASP A 64 -12.27 14.68 -4.76
N THR A 65 -13.21 13.84 -5.19
CA THR A 65 -13.37 12.48 -4.66
C THR A 65 -12.13 11.61 -4.95
N ILE A 66 -11.59 11.66 -6.17
CA ILE A 66 -10.37 10.92 -6.54
C ILE A 66 -9.19 11.35 -5.66
N VAL A 67 -8.98 12.66 -5.47
CA VAL A 67 -7.90 13.19 -4.63
C VAL A 67 -8.07 12.75 -3.17
N LYS A 68 -9.29 12.81 -2.62
CA LYS A 68 -9.59 12.34 -1.26
C LYS A 68 -9.25 10.87 -1.07
N GLU A 69 -9.65 10.01 -2.00
CA GLU A 69 -9.37 8.57 -1.91
C GLU A 69 -7.88 8.26 -2.11
N GLN A 70 -7.18 8.97 -2.99
CA GLN A 70 -5.73 8.87 -3.13
C GLN A 70 -5.01 9.26 -1.84
N ASN A 71 -5.43 10.34 -1.19
CA ASN A 71 -4.86 10.78 0.09
C ASN A 71 -5.11 9.76 1.22
N LYS A 72 -6.31 9.17 1.29
CA LYS A 72 -6.60 8.11 2.26
C LYS A 72 -5.74 6.87 2.03
N ALA A 73 -5.56 6.47 0.77
CA ALA A 73 -4.71 5.33 0.42
C ALA A 73 -3.24 5.58 0.79
N ALA A 74 -2.73 6.79 0.51
CA ALA A 74 -1.38 7.19 0.88
C ALA A 74 -1.18 7.22 2.41
N ALA A 75 -2.13 7.79 3.17
CA ALA A 75 -2.10 7.81 4.62
C ALA A 75 -2.08 6.38 5.20
N LYS A 76 -2.93 5.49 4.67
CA LYS A 76 -2.95 4.07 5.09
C LYS A 76 -1.64 3.35 4.77
N ALA A 77 -1.01 3.64 3.64
CA ALA A 77 0.29 3.08 3.29
C ALA A 77 1.40 3.56 4.23
N ASP A 78 1.38 4.85 4.60
CA ASP A 78 2.31 5.43 5.58
C ASP A 78 2.14 4.80 6.97
N ASP A 79 0.90 4.63 7.43
CA ASP A 79 0.60 3.97 8.71
C ASP A 79 1.08 2.52 8.75
N LEU A 80 0.87 1.76 7.66
CA LEU A 80 1.37 0.38 7.55
C LEU A 80 2.90 0.33 7.57
N ASN A 81 3.58 1.27 6.91
CA ASN A 81 5.04 1.35 6.92
C ASN A 81 5.58 1.70 8.31
N LYS A 82 4.90 2.60 9.04
CA LYS A 82 5.25 2.93 10.44
C LYS A 82 5.08 1.75 11.37
N ASP A 83 3.93 1.07 11.32
CA ASP A 83 3.66 -0.12 12.14
C ASP A 83 4.71 -1.21 11.88
N LEU A 84 5.05 -1.44 10.62
CA LEU A 84 6.07 -2.40 10.23
C LEU A 84 7.48 -1.99 10.72
N ALA A 85 7.83 -0.71 10.69
CA ALA A 85 9.08 -0.21 11.24
C ALA A 85 9.19 -0.46 12.75
N VAL A 86 8.10 -0.22 13.50
CA VAL A 86 8.03 -0.51 14.94
C VAL A 86 8.21 -2.00 15.20
N LYS A 87 7.47 -2.86 14.49
CA LYS A 87 7.57 -4.33 14.63
C LYS A 87 8.98 -4.85 14.37
N ARG A 88 9.68 -4.31 13.37
CA ARG A 88 11.08 -4.67 13.07
C ARG A 88 12.02 -4.30 14.20
N GLU A 89 11.84 -3.11 14.76
CA GLU A 89 12.67 -2.62 15.86
C GLU A 89 12.44 -3.41 17.15
N ASP A 90 11.19 -3.74 17.46
CA ASP A 90 10.85 -4.56 18.63
C ASP A 90 11.42 -5.97 18.50
N LEU A 91 11.30 -6.59 17.31
CA LEU A 91 11.92 -7.88 17.02
C LEU A 91 13.44 -7.81 17.18
N ARG A 92 14.09 -6.80 16.60
CA ARG A 92 15.54 -6.61 16.70
C ARG A 92 16.00 -6.54 18.16
N LYS A 93 15.34 -5.71 18.97
CA LYS A 93 15.64 -5.57 20.41
C LYS A 93 15.42 -6.86 21.17
N SER A 94 14.34 -7.59 20.90
CA SER A 94 14.07 -8.86 21.56
C SER A 94 15.16 -9.88 21.26
N LEU A 95 15.50 -10.06 19.98
CA LEU A 95 16.52 -11.00 19.55
C LEU A 95 17.93 -10.62 20.05
N GLU A 96 18.26 -9.32 20.11
CA GLU A 96 19.52 -8.84 20.69
C GLU A 96 19.62 -9.17 22.18
N LYS A 97 18.54 -8.98 22.93
CA LYS A 97 18.47 -9.35 24.35
C LYS A 97 18.64 -10.85 24.55
N ASP A 98 17.96 -11.65 23.74
CA ASP A 98 18.04 -13.11 23.85
C ASP A 98 19.43 -13.63 23.46
N LEU A 99 20.06 -13.05 22.42
CA LEU A 99 21.44 -13.37 22.06
C LEU A 99 22.45 -12.94 23.13
N ALA A 100 22.26 -11.80 23.78
CA ALA A 100 23.12 -11.42 24.90
C ALA A 100 23.03 -12.44 26.06
N SER A 101 21.84 -13.01 26.28
CA SER A 101 21.66 -14.11 27.23
C SER A 101 22.39 -15.38 26.78
N VAL A 102 22.28 -15.78 25.51
CA VAL A 102 23.00 -16.91 24.91
C VAL A 102 24.52 -16.73 25.05
N ASP A 103 25.05 -15.56 24.71
CA ASP A 103 26.49 -15.28 24.79
C ASP A 103 27.00 -15.35 26.24
N LYS A 104 26.24 -14.83 27.20
CA LYS A 104 26.58 -14.97 28.62
C LYS A 104 26.63 -16.44 29.03
N ARG A 105 25.63 -17.24 28.64
CA ARG A 105 25.58 -18.67 28.93
C ARG A 105 26.74 -19.45 28.28
N VAL A 106 27.16 -19.06 27.08
CA VAL A 106 28.36 -19.60 26.41
C VAL A 106 29.61 -19.38 27.28
N ILE A 107 29.80 -18.17 27.81
CA ILE A 107 30.94 -17.84 28.69
C ILE A 107 30.87 -18.63 30.00
N ASP A 108 29.70 -18.68 30.62
CA ASP A 108 29.48 -19.42 31.87
C ASP A 108 29.76 -20.92 31.68
N LEU A 109 29.24 -21.53 30.60
CA LEU A 109 29.47 -22.94 30.30
C LEU A 109 30.93 -23.24 29.97
N ARG A 110 31.62 -22.36 29.24
CA ARG A 110 33.06 -22.52 28.97
C ARG A 110 33.86 -22.56 30.28
N THR A 111 33.51 -21.70 31.23
CA THR A 111 34.12 -21.66 32.56
C THR A 111 33.81 -22.93 33.36
N LYS A 112 32.55 -23.37 33.36
CA LYS A 112 32.12 -24.63 34.01
C LYS A 112 32.87 -25.85 33.44
N VAL A 113 32.93 -26.00 32.12
CA VAL A 113 33.63 -27.12 31.46
C VAL A 113 35.13 -27.12 31.78
N SER A 114 35.76 -25.94 31.76
CA SER A 114 37.20 -25.81 32.08
C SER A 114 37.51 -26.28 33.50
N THR A 115 36.65 -25.95 34.46
CA THR A 115 36.85 -26.22 35.89
C THR A 115 36.28 -27.55 36.38
N ALA A 116 35.37 -28.18 35.62
CA ALA A 116 34.76 -29.45 35.99
C ALA A 116 35.82 -30.57 36.10
N LYS A 117 35.79 -31.32 37.21
CA LYS A 117 36.71 -32.46 37.43
C LYS A 117 36.21 -33.74 36.75
N ASN A 118 34.89 -33.94 36.76
CA ASN A 118 34.20 -35.06 36.13
C ASN A 118 33.05 -34.48 35.31
N THR A 119 32.97 -34.85 34.04
CA THR A 119 31.90 -34.45 33.11
C THR A 119 31.29 -35.73 32.54
N LYS A 120 30.01 -35.72 32.15
CA LYS A 120 29.37 -36.91 31.56
C LYS A 120 29.82 -37.15 30.12
N THR A 121 30.33 -36.11 29.46
CA THR A 121 30.83 -36.12 28.08
C THR A 121 32.25 -35.58 28.08
N PRO A 122 33.18 -36.10 27.24
CA PRO A 122 34.54 -35.61 27.18
C PRO A 122 34.61 -34.08 27.02
N LYS A 123 35.54 -33.43 27.74
CA LYS A 123 35.70 -31.97 27.71
C LYS A 123 35.89 -31.41 26.30
N ALA A 124 36.67 -32.10 25.46
CA ALA A 124 36.91 -31.69 24.09
C ALA A 124 35.62 -31.60 23.26
N ASP A 125 34.69 -32.54 23.45
CA ASP A 125 33.39 -32.55 22.76
C ASP A 125 32.48 -31.42 23.25
N LEU A 126 32.50 -31.15 24.57
CA LEU A 126 31.77 -30.02 25.16
C LEU A 126 32.31 -28.67 24.67
N GLU A 127 33.63 -28.52 24.59
CA GLU A 127 34.28 -27.32 24.07
C GLU A 127 33.98 -27.10 22.58
N ALA A 128 33.97 -28.17 21.78
CA ALA A 128 33.59 -28.12 20.38
C ALA A 128 32.12 -27.69 20.21
N ALA A 129 31.21 -28.26 21.01
CA ALA A 129 29.79 -27.88 21.00
C ALA A 129 29.56 -26.41 21.42
N ILE A 130 30.26 -25.94 22.46
CA ILE A 130 30.20 -24.53 22.88
C ILE A 130 30.70 -23.61 21.76
N LYS A 131 31.77 -23.99 21.06
CA LYS A 131 32.32 -23.23 19.93
C LYS A 131 31.36 -23.18 18.74
N ASP A 132 30.65 -24.27 18.45
CA ASP A 132 29.62 -24.31 17.40
C ASP A 132 28.46 -23.36 17.74
N VAL A 133 27.93 -23.42 18.97
CA VAL A 133 26.89 -22.49 19.43
C VAL A 133 27.36 -21.04 19.34
N GLN A 134 28.61 -20.75 19.72
CA GLN A 134 29.18 -19.41 19.58
C GLN A 134 29.21 -18.96 18.10
N GLY A 135 29.64 -19.82 17.19
CA GLY A 135 29.65 -19.52 15.75
C GLY A 135 28.25 -19.25 15.19
N GLN A 136 27.25 -20.01 15.63
CA GLN A 136 25.86 -19.80 15.23
C GLN A 136 25.26 -18.51 15.82
N SER A 137 25.58 -18.18 17.08
CA SER A 137 25.22 -16.89 17.70
C SER A 137 25.75 -15.72 16.86
N ASP A 138 27.02 -15.77 16.46
CA ASP A 138 27.63 -14.70 15.66
C ASP A 138 27.03 -14.60 14.24
N ALA A 139 26.63 -15.73 13.64
CA ALA A 139 25.90 -15.72 12.38
C ALA A 139 24.49 -15.12 12.52
N LEU A 140 23.82 -15.38 13.64
CA LEU A 140 22.50 -14.86 13.93
C LEU A 140 22.51 -13.34 14.16
N LYS A 141 23.54 -12.80 14.83
CA LYS A 141 23.74 -11.33 14.97
C LYS A 141 23.75 -10.62 13.62
N LYS A 142 24.43 -11.20 12.62
CA LYS A 142 24.46 -10.67 11.24
C LYS A 142 23.10 -10.77 10.54
N SER A 143 22.33 -11.80 10.86
CA SER A 143 20.99 -11.97 10.29
C SER A 143 19.99 -10.97 10.89
N ILE A 144 20.13 -10.67 12.18
CA ILE A 144 19.30 -9.67 12.88
C ILE A 144 19.48 -8.26 12.28
N SER A 145 20.71 -7.87 11.91
CA SER A 145 20.92 -6.57 11.25
C SER A 145 20.18 -6.42 9.92
N ASN A 146 19.79 -7.53 9.28
CA ASN A 146 19.03 -7.52 8.03
C ASN A 146 17.51 -7.43 8.22
N VAL A 147 16.99 -7.51 9.45
CA VAL A 147 15.54 -7.41 9.74
C VAL A 147 14.96 -6.08 9.23
N ALA A 148 15.73 -5.00 9.31
CA ALA A 148 15.33 -3.68 8.82
C ALA A 148 15.00 -3.66 7.31
N ALA A 149 15.67 -4.51 6.52
CA ALA A 149 15.54 -4.60 5.07
C ALA A 149 14.41 -5.54 4.60
N THR A 150 13.69 -6.18 5.52
CA THR A 150 12.54 -7.02 5.16
C THR A 150 11.43 -6.20 4.50
N THR A 151 10.41 -6.84 3.94
CA THR A 151 9.17 -6.20 3.46
C THR A 151 8.01 -6.58 4.39
N ALA A 152 6.81 -6.04 4.17
CA ALA A 152 5.63 -6.46 4.94
C ALA A 152 5.37 -7.95 4.73
N ASP A 153 5.46 -8.42 3.48
CA ASP A 153 5.17 -9.78 3.08
C ASP A 153 6.17 -10.80 3.63
N SER A 154 7.44 -10.40 3.77
CA SER A 154 8.51 -11.31 4.23
C SER A 154 8.81 -11.21 5.73
N PHE A 155 8.18 -10.28 6.46
CA PHE A 155 8.52 -9.99 7.85
C PHE A 155 8.20 -11.16 8.78
N GLU A 156 6.98 -11.69 8.75
CA GLU A 156 6.57 -12.78 9.67
C GLU A 156 7.39 -14.07 9.45
N ALA A 157 7.67 -14.43 8.19
CA ALA A 157 8.52 -15.58 7.89
C ALA A 157 9.96 -15.38 8.43
N THR A 158 10.50 -14.17 8.29
CA THR A 158 11.83 -13.82 8.81
C THR A 158 11.84 -13.87 10.33
N LYS A 159 10.81 -13.32 10.98
CA LYS A 159 10.61 -13.35 12.43
C LYS A 159 10.62 -14.78 12.96
N THR A 160 9.74 -15.64 12.44
CA THR A 160 9.65 -17.04 12.89
C THR A 160 10.97 -17.79 12.72
N ASN A 161 11.67 -17.59 11.60
CA ASN A 161 12.97 -18.21 11.38
C ASN A 161 14.01 -17.75 12.43
N LEU A 162 14.10 -16.45 12.70
CA LEU A 162 15.06 -15.92 13.68
C LEU A 162 14.73 -16.37 15.11
N GLU A 163 13.46 -16.33 15.52
CA GLU A 163 12.99 -16.81 16.82
C GLU A 163 13.28 -18.31 17.01
N THR A 164 13.10 -19.11 15.94
CA THR A 164 13.44 -20.54 15.93
C THR A 164 14.94 -20.76 16.11
N GLN A 165 15.78 -19.97 15.43
CA GLN A 165 17.24 -20.08 15.56
C GLN A 165 17.70 -19.72 16.98
N VAL A 166 17.20 -18.63 17.58
CA VAL A 166 17.49 -18.29 18.99
C VAL A 166 17.07 -19.42 19.93
N SER A 167 15.86 -19.96 19.76
CA SER A 167 15.34 -21.05 20.60
C SER A 167 16.18 -22.33 20.47
N ALA A 168 16.67 -22.64 19.27
CA ALA A 168 17.57 -23.76 19.02
C ALA A 168 18.91 -23.57 19.74
N LEU A 169 19.49 -22.35 19.72
CA LEU A 169 20.72 -22.05 20.47
C LEU A 169 20.54 -22.22 21.97
N ALA A 170 19.44 -21.69 22.52
CA ALA A 170 19.12 -21.84 23.94
C ALA A 170 19.00 -23.31 24.35
N LYS A 171 18.33 -24.12 23.52
CA LYS A 171 18.20 -25.57 23.75
C LYS A 171 19.54 -26.30 23.65
N SER A 172 20.39 -25.95 22.68
CA SER A 172 21.74 -26.52 22.56
C SER A 172 22.57 -26.24 23.82
N LEU A 173 22.47 -25.03 24.38
CA LEU A 173 23.11 -24.69 25.66
C LEU A 173 22.55 -25.50 26.83
N ASP A 174 21.22 -25.68 26.92
CA ASP A 174 20.61 -26.52 27.95
C ASP A 174 21.12 -27.97 27.87
N ASP A 175 21.28 -28.50 26.66
CA ASP A 175 21.74 -29.87 26.45
C ASP A 175 23.24 -30.04 26.70
N ILE A 176 24.05 -29.03 26.42
CA ILE A 176 25.45 -28.97 26.87
C ILE A 176 25.50 -28.94 28.41
N GLU A 177 24.72 -28.06 29.04
CA GLU A 177 24.69 -27.89 30.49
C GLU A 177 24.34 -29.16 31.26
N LYS A 178 23.45 -30.01 30.72
CA LYS A 178 23.12 -31.31 31.32
C LYS A 178 24.25 -32.35 31.27
N LYS A 179 25.22 -32.14 30.36
CA LYS A 179 26.36 -33.04 30.07
C LYS A 179 27.66 -32.62 30.77
N VAL A 180 27.77 -31.34 31.14
CA VAL A 180 28.80 -30.87 32.08
C VAL A 180 28.59 -31.55 33.44
#